data_AF-A0A7K7XY19-F1
#
_entry.id   AF-A0A7K7XY19-F1
#
_cell.length_a   1.000
_cell.length_b   1.000
_cell.length_c   1.000
_cell.angle_alpha   90.00
_cell.angle_beta   90.00
_cell.angle_gamma   90.00
#
_symmetry.space_group_name_H-M   'P 1'
#
loop_
_entity.id
_entity.type
_entity.pdbx_description
1 polymer ?
#
loop_
_entity_poly.entity_id
_entity_poly.type
_entity_poly.pdbx_seq_one_letter_code
_entity_poly.pdbx_strand_id
1 'polypeptide(L)'
;VPAAWQRPYLNIFKHFRVEEWKRSAKEGDVAALTDTRLKGTIYRIRGSNPASSYLQLPRAGTQSLGLTGRYLYLLFRPLPHKHFLVHLDVTTEDNQVVRISFSNLFKEFKSTATWLQFPFVCGAASEGTARRGATGAAPADARWTCLVLDLPSILALYLSRRYSHLRGVKLCSNLLVKNLCTSDLLFEPGVTLSEARLADLSSRGVAPMPRELAFPVPKGEKWHDLYDYIRY
;
A
#
# COMPACT_ATOMS: atom_id res chain seq x y z
N VAL A 1 8.29 -5.29 23.98
CA VAL A 1 9.37 -5.51 22.98
C VAL A 1 8.70 -5.80 21.64
N PRO A 2 9.01 -5.05 20.56
CA PRO A 2 8.46 -5.34 19.23
C PRO A 2 8.81 -6.77 18.83
N ALA A 3 7.84 -7.51 18.28
CA ALA A 3 8.01 -8.93 18.06
C ALA A 3 9.03 -9.17 16.92
N ALA A 4 10.15 -9.83 17.24
CA ALA A 4 11.30 -10.01 16.33
C ALA A 4 10.93 -10.67 14.99
N TRP A 5 9.84 -11.44 14.94
CA TRP A 5 9.36 -12.13 13.74
C TRP A 5 8.83 -11.20 12.64
N GLN A 6 8.50 -9.94 12.96
CA GLN A 6 8.04 -8.95 11.98
C GLN A 6 9.19 -8.12 11.38
N ARG A 7 10.42 -8.32 11.85
CA ARG A 7 11.57 -7.49 11.52
C ARG A 7 12.48 -8.12 10.47
N PRO A 8 13.14 -7.31 9.63
CA PRO A 8 12.98 -5.85 9.50
C PRO A 8 11.70 -5.45 8.75
N TYR A 9 11.06 -6.41 8.08
CA TYR A 9 9.78 -6.24 7.40
C TYR A 9 8.99 -7.55 7.37
N LEU A 10 7.68 -7.45 7.10
CA LEU A 10 6.78 -8.58 6.91
C LEU A 10 5.94 -8.39 5.64
N ASN A 11 6.07 -9.33 4.71
CA ASN A 11 5.14 -9.45 3.57
C ASN A 11 3.81 -10.04 4.08
N ILE A 12 2.78 -9.22 4.16
CA ILE A 12 1.48 -9.57 4.74
C ILE A 12 0.79 -10.63 3.88
N PHE A 13 0.82 -10.49 2.55
CA PHE A 13 0.14 -11.43 1.66
C PHE A 13 0.71 -12.85 1.80
N LYS A 14 2.03 -12.96 1.82
CA LYS A 14 2.74 -14.24 2.01
C LYS A 14 2.55 -14.81 3.41
N HIS A 15 2.67 -13.99 4.46
CA HIS A 15 2.52 -14.46 5.84
C HIS A 15 1.09 -14.96 6.12
N PHE A 16 0.08 -14.25 5.61
CA PHE A 16 -1.33 -14.63 5.80
C PHE A 16 -1.84 -15.62 4.74
N ARG A 17 -1.01 -15.98 3.75
CA ARG A 17 -1.35 -16.89 2.64
C ARG A 17 -2.68 -16.53 2.01
N VAL A 18 -2.76 -15.29 1.53
CA VAL A 18 -3.99 -14.68 1.02
C VAL A 18 -4.64 -15.51 -0.08
N GLU A 19 -3.86 -16.22 -0.88
CA GLU A 19 -4.28 -17.17 -1.89
C GLU A 19 -5.13 -18.34 -1.35
N GLU A 20 -4.95 -18.72 -0.08
CA GLU A 20 -5.73 -19.79 0.55
C GLU A 20 -7.12 -19.33 1.04
N TRP A 21 -7.37 -18.02 1.14
CA TRP A 21 -8.63 -17.42 1.64
C TRP A 21 -9.07 -17.86 3.04
N LYS A 22 -8.20 -18.49 3.83
CA LYS A 22 -8.51 -18.96 5.19
C LYS A 22 -8.44 -17.82 6.21
N ARG A 23 -7.36 -17.03 6.16
CA ARG A 23 -7.08 -15.91 7.09
C ARG A 23 -7.48 -14.55 6.53
N SER A 24 -7.83 -14.50 5.25
CA SER A 24 -8.40 -13.34 4.56
C SER A 24 -9.90 -13.55 4.31
N ALA A 25 -10.62 -12.46 4.09
CA ALA A 25 -11.96 -12.48 3.53
C ALA A 25 -11.93 -11.88 2.13
N LYS A 26 -12.75 -12.45 1.23
CA LYS A 26 -13.06 -11.85 -0.06
C LYS A 26 -14.57 -11.80 -0.26
N GLU A 27 -15.04 -10.70 -0.86
CA GLU A 27 -16.44 -10.48 -1.21
C GLU A 27 -16.49 -10.00 -2.66
N GLY A 28 -17.47 -10.47 -3.43
CA GLY A 28 -17.65 -10.08 -4.84
C GLY A 28 -16.59 -10.63 -5.81
N ASP A 29 -16.29 -9.88 -6.89
CA ASP A 29 -15.31 -10.29 -7.92
C ASP A 29 -13.88 -10.02 -7.42
N VAL A 30 -13.33 -11.02 -6.73
CA VAL A 30 -11.93 -11.09 -6.33
C VAL A 30 -11.28 -12.34 -6.90
N ALA A 31 -10.28 -12.14 -7.76
CA ALA A 31 -9.57 -13.20 -8.44
C ALA A 31 -8.04 -13.05 -8.27
N ALA A 32 -7.36 -14.18 -8.02
CA ALA A 32 -5.91 -14.26 -8.14
C ALA A 32 -5.55 -14.52 -9.61
N LEU A 33 -4.64 -13.72 -10.16
CA LEU A 33 -4.19 -13.79 -11.55
C LEU A 33 -2.67 -13.88 -11.58
N THR A 34 -2.12 -14.63 -12.54
CA THR A 34 -0.69 -14.61 -12.81
C THR A 34 -0.39 -13.47 -13.78
N ASP A 35 0.40 -12.50 -13.35
CA ASP A 35 0.84 -11.39 -14.20
C ASP A 35 2.24 -11.68 -14.76
N THR A 36 2.34 -11.75 -16.09
CA THR A 36 3.57 -12.07 -16.80
C THR A 36 4.60 -10.95 -16.69
N ARG A 37 4.17 -9.67 -16.72
CA ARG A 37 5.04 -8.50 -16.59
C ARG A 37 5.63 -8.43 -15.20
N LEU A 38 4.83 -8.66 -14.16
CA LEU A 38 5.23 -8.61 -12.76
C LEU A 38 5.79 -9.92 -12.22
N LYS A 39 5.83 -10.97 -13.04
CA LYS A 39 6.39 -12.31 -12.76
C LYS A 39 5.86 -12.88 -11.44
N GLY A 40 4.54 -12.84 -11.24
CA GLY A 40 3.93 -13.39 -10.02
C GLY A 40 2.44 -13.16 -9.91
N THR A 41 1.88 -13.61 -8.80
CA THR A 41 0.44 -13.48 -8.52
C THR A 41 0.08 -12.03 -8.19
N ILE A 42 -1.01 -11.56 -8.78
CA ILE A 42 -1.70 -10.33 -8.43
C ILE A 42 -3.16 -10.64 -8.09
N TYR A 43 -3.78 -9.81 -7.26
CA TYR A 43 -5.18 -9.93 -6.88
C TYR A 43 -5.97 -8.82 -7.57
N ARG A 44 -6.90 -9.22 -8.44
CA ARG A 44 -7.84 -8.33 -9.09
C ARG A 44 -9.10 -8.24 -8.26
N ILE A 45 -9.51 -7.02 -7.95
CA ILE A 45 -10.75 -6.70 -7.26
C ILE A 45 -11.56 -5.84 -8.23
N ARG A 46 -12.77 -6.25 -8.59
CA ARG A 46 -13.68 -5.51 -9.47
C ARG A 46 -15.02 -5.35 -8.79
N GLY A 47 -15.62 -4.17 -8.92
CA GLY A 47 -16.93 -3.92 -8.35
C GLY A 47 -17.59 -2.71 -8.98
N SER A 48 -18.93 -2.74 -9.03
CA SER A 48 -19.73 -1.62 -9.53
C SER A 48 -19.63 -0.40 -8.62
N ASN A 49 -19.41 -0.61 -7.32
CA ASN A 49 -19.12 0.42 -6.34
C ASN A 49 -18.01 -0.04 -5.36
N PRO A 50 -17.37 0.87 -4.59
CA PRO A 50 -16.29 0.51 -3.68
C PRO A 50 -16.68 -0.49 -2.59
N ALA A 51 -17.95 -0.55 -2.19
CA ALA A 51 -18.38 -1.43 -1.11
C ALA A 51 -18.68 -2.86 -1.58
N SER A 52 -18.98 -3.05 -2.87
CA SER A 52 -19.50 -4.31 -3.41
C SER A 52 -18.47 -5.44 -3.48
N SER A 53 -17.18 -5.11 -3.53
CA SER A 53 -16.14 -6.12 -3.70
C SER A 53 -14.86 -5.70 -2.99
N TYR A 54 -14.30 -6.62 -2.22
CA TYR A 54 -13.13 -6.31 -1.41
C TYR A 54 -12.33 -7.55 -1.03
N LEU A 55 -11.05 -7.30 -0.75
CA LEU A 55 -10.14 -8.21 -0.07
C LEU A 55 -9.84 -7.61 1.30
N GLN A 56 -10.09 -8.36 2.37
CA GLN A 56 -9.90 -7.91 3.74
C GLN A 56 -8.96 -8.83 4.51
N LEU A 57 -8.06 -8.21 5.27
CA LEU A 57 -7.10 -8.84 6.17
C LEU A 57 -7.15 -8.14 7.54
N PRO A 58 -7.40 -8.84 8.64
CA PRO A 58 -7.74 -10.25 8.68
C PRO A 58 -9.25 -10.41 8.37
N ARG A 59 -9.72 -11.65 8.23
CA ARG A 59 -11.15 -11.94 8.10
C ARG A 59 -11.95 -11.25 9.23
N ALA A 60 -13.16 -10.75 8.94
CA ALA A 60 -14.00 -10.15 9.97
C ALA A 60 -14.27 -11.14 11.12
N GLY A 61 -14.21 -10.66 12.37
CA GLY A 61 -14.40 -11.49 13.56
C GLY A 61 -13.16 -12.29 14.01
N THR A 62 -12.02 -12.20 13.32
CA THR A 62 -10.76 -12.78 13.80
C THR A 62 -9.90 -11.75 14.53
N GLN A 63 -8.81 -12.22 15.14
CA GLN A 63 -7.85 -11.37 15.85
C GLN A 63 -7.18 -10.35 14.91
N SER A 64 -6.84 -9.19 15.48
CA SER A 64 -6.04 -8.11 14.86
C SER A 64 -4.79 -8.66 14.15
N LEU A 65 -4.36 -8.00 13.06
CA LEU A 65 -3.07 -8.30 12.43
C LEU A 65 -1.89 -8.09 13.39
N GLY A 66 -2.00 -7.14 14.33
CA GLY A 66 -0.97 -6.88 15.35
C GLY A 66 0.39 -6.48 14.78
N LEU A 67 0.41 -5.82 13.61
CA LEU A 67 1.65 -5.50 12.91
C LEU A 67 2.18 -4.14 13.34
N THR A 68 3.42 -4.10 13.79
CA THR A 68 4.02 -2.93 14.46
C THR A 68 4.97 -2.11 13.59
N GLY A 69 5.15 -2.51 12.33
CA GLY A 69 6.07 -1.83 11.41
C GLY A 69 5.68 -0.37 11.17
N ARG A 70 6.67 0.52 11.16
CA ARG A 70 6.49 1.97 10.94
C ARG A 70 5.85 2.28 9.59
N TYR A 71 6.34 1.64 8.53
CA TYR A 71 5.96 1.91 7.16
C TYR A 71 5.02 0.82 6.65
N LEU A 72 3.95 1.22 5.97
CA LEU A 72 3.14 0.32 5.15
C LEU A 72 3.45 0.55 3.66
N TYR A 73 3.73 -0.54 2.95
CA TYR A 73 3.93 -0.59 1.51
C TYR A 73 2.74 -1.28 0.86
N LEU A 74 2.03 -0.56 -0.01
CA LEU A 74 1.00 -1.12 -0.89
C LEU A 74 1.45 -1.03 -2.34
N LEU A 75 1.55 -2.18 -3.02
CA LEU A 75 1.89 -2.27 -4.43
C LEU A 75 0.64 -2.57 -5.24
N PHE A 76 0.15 -1.57 -5.97
CA PHE A 76 -1.13 -1.68 -6.64
C PHE A 76 -1.16 -0.91 -7.96
N ARG A 77 -2.19 -1.17 -8.75
CA ARG A 77 -2.56 -0.40 -9.94
C ARG A 77 -4.09 -0.26 -9.95
N PRO A 78 -4.64 0.96 -9.98
CA PRO A 78 -6.07 1.14 -10.11
C PRO A 78 -6.56 0.72 -11.50
N LEU A 79 -7.78 0.21 -11.60
CA LEU A 79 -8.35 -0.13 -12.91
C LEU A 79 -8.71 1.16 -13.68
N PRO A 80 -8.43 1.20 -15.00
CA PRO A 80 -8.76 2.33 -15.87
C PRO A 80 -10.21 2.79 -15.75
N HIS A 81 -10.42 4.10 -15.69
CA HIS A 81 -11.72 4.77 -15.64
C HIS A 81 -12.62 4.33 -14.47
N LYS A 82 -12.02 3.78 -13.41
CA LYS A 82 -12.74 3.34 -12.23
C LYS A 82 -12.23 4.01 -10.96
N HIS A 83 -13.04 3.86 -9.93
CA HIS A 83 -12.77 4.35 -8.60
C HIS A 83 -12.42 3.22 -7.66
N PHE A 84 -11.42 3.44 -6.82
CA PHE A 84 -10.98 2.50 -5.81
C PHE A 84 -10.95 3.10 -4.44
N LEU A 85 -10.89 2.27 -3.40
CA LEU A 85 -10.77 2.71 -2.02
C LEU A 85 -9.92 1.71 -1.26
N VAL A 86 -9.09 2.22 -0.35
CA VAL A 86 -8.34 1.39 0.60
C VAL A 86 -8.61 1.92 1.99
N HIS A 87 -8.88 1.01 2.93
CA HIS A 87 -8.98 1.31 4.35
C HIS A 87 -7.89 0.58 5.11
N LEU A 88 -7.28 1.29 6.04
CA LEU A 88 -6.31 0.80 7.00
C LEU A 88 -6.83 1.15 8.39
N ASP A 89 -7.13 0.13 9.19
CA ASP A 89 -7.50 0.34 10.58
C ASP A 89 -6.23 0.22 11.41
N VAL A 90 -5.82 1.32 12.05
CA VAL A 90 -4.67 1.38 12.95
C VAL A 90 -5.14 1.62 14.37
N THR A 91 -4.44 1.01 15.32
CA THR A 91 -4.69 1.22 16.75
C THR A 91 -3.61 2.14 17.30
N THR A 92 -4.03 3.11 18.11
CA THR A 92 -3.15 4.02 18.84
C THR A 92 -2.69 3.40 20.16
N GLU A 93 -1.67 3.97 20.80
CA GLU A 93 -1.20 3.50 22.13
C GLU A 93 -2.28 3.61 23.22
N ASP A 94 -3.24 4.54 23.10
CA ASP A 94 -4.40 4.66 23.99
C ASP A 94 -5.60 3.79 23.56
N ASN A 95 -5.37 2.78 22.71
CA ASN A 95 -6.36 1.82 22.22
C ASN A 95 -7.52 2.40 21.39
N GLN A 96 -7.37 3.63 20.89
CA GLN A 96 -8.31 4.19 19.91
C GLN A 96 -8.04 3.56 18.54
N VAL A 97 -9.12 3.17 17.84
CA VAL A 97 -9.02 2.72 16.45
C VAL A 97 -9.26 3.91 15.53
N VAL A 98 -8.29 4.19 14.67
CA VAL A 98 -8.37 5.21 13.63
C VAL A 98 -8.36 4.52 12.28
N ARG A 99 -9.31 4.88 11.42
CA ARG A 99 -9.33 4.44 10.03
C ARG A 99 -8.59 5.44 9.17
N ILE A 100 -7.54 5.01 8.48
CA ILE A 100 -6.87 5.77 7.44
C ILE A 100 -7.38 5.26 6.09
N SER A 101 -7.88 6.14 5.25
CA SER A 101 -8.44 5.78 3.95
C SER A 101 -7.83 6.61 2.84
N PHE A 102 -7.56 6.01 1.69
CA PHE A 102 -7.17 6.75 0.50
C PHE A 102 -7.93 6.24 -0.72
N SER A 103 -8.26 7.17 -1.61
CA SER A 103 -9.12 6.91 -2.76
C SER A 103 -9.05 8.05 -3.77
N ASN A 104 -9.19 7.70 -5.05
CA ASN A 104 -9.43 8.66 -6.12
C ASN A 104 -10.89 9.18 -6.18
N LEU A 105 -11.76 8.79 -5.24
CA LEU A 105 -13.09 9.37 -5.01
C LEU A 105 -13.04 10.63 -4.14
N PHE A 106 -12.08 10.67 -3.22
CA PHE A 106 -11.97 11.80 -2.30
C PHE A 106 -11.40 12.98 -3.06
N LYS A 107 -12.11 14.12 -2.99
CA LYS A 107 -11.70 15.38 -3.64
C LYS A 107 -10.77 16.21 -2.77
N GLU A 108 -10.91 16.05 -1.46
CA GLU A 108 -10.22 16.82 -0.44
C GLU A 108 -9.84 15.90 0.72
N PHE A 109 -8.83 16.34 1.47
CA PHE A 109 -8.47 15.68 2.70
C PHE A 109 -9.54 15.93 3.77
N LYS A 110 -9.91 14.89 4.51
CA LYS A 110 -10.82 15.01 5.66
C LYS A 110 -10.20 14.33 6.88
N SER A 111 -10.33 14.99 8.02
CA SER A 111 -9.84 14.50 9.31
C SER A 111 -10.94 14.59 10.37
N THR A 112 -11.13 13.51 11.10
CA THR A 112 -11.91 13.43 12.33
C THR A 112 -11.11 12.64 13.37
N ALA A 113 -11.55 12.63 14.62
CA ALA A 113 -10.85 11.94 15.71
C ALA A 113 -10.62 10.44 15.46
N THR A 114 -11.39 9.79 14.59
CA THR A 114 -11.32 8.35 14.30
C THR A 114 -11.17 8.04 12.81
N TRP A 115 -11.05 9.04 11.94
CA TRP A 115 -10.98 8.83 10.50
C TRP A 115 -10.12 9.89 9.80
N LEU A 116 -9.14 9.42 9.03
CA LEU A 116 -8.40 10.23 8.05
C LEU A 116 -8.75 9.77 6.62
N GLN A 117 -9.09 10.69 5.74
CA GLN A 117 -9.39 10.43 4.33
C GLN A 117 -8.45 11.24 3.44
N PHE A 118 -7.60 10.56 2.69
CA PHE A 118 -6.61 11.15 1.79
C PHE A 118 -7.07 11.05 0.33
N PRO A 119 -7.18 12.17 -0.40
CA PRO A 119 -7.37 12.14 -1.84
C PRO A 119 -6.16 11.50 -2.49
N PHE A 120 -6.40 10.54 -3.38
CA PHE A 120 -5.35 9.88 -4.16
C PHE A 120 -5.41 10.36 -5.62
N VAL A 121 -4.31 10.93 -6.09
CA VAL A 121 -4.15 11.36 -7.48
C VAL A 121 -3.28 10.35 -8.21
N CYS A 122 -3.85 9.66 -9.19
CA CYS A 122 -3.10 8.71 -10.02
C CYS A 122 -2.10 9.48 -10.89
N GLY A 123 -0.84 9.00 -10.98
CA GLY A 123 0.19 9.60 -11.83
C GLY A 123 0.83 10.90 -11.31
N ALA A 124 0.58 11.27 -10.03
CA ALA A 124 1.13 12.49 -9.43
C ALA A 124 2.67 12.55 -9.38
N ALA A 125 3.37 11.43 -9.59
CA ALA A 125 4.83 11.34 -9.57
C ALA A 125 5.51 11.69 -10.91
N SER A 126 4.75 11.94 -12.00
CA SER A 126 5.31 12.33 -13.29
C SER A 126 5.63 13.83 -13.30
N GLU A 127 6.81 14.22 -12.81
CA GLU A 127 7.36 15.54 -13.09
C GLU A 127 7.79 15.59 -14.55
N GLY A 128 7.12 16.41 -15.37
CA GLY A 128 7.63 16.70 -16.73
C GLY A 128 6.60 17.24 -17.71
N THR A 129 5.51 16.54 -17.97
CA THR A 129 4.56 16.97 -19.01
C THR A 129 3.15 16.41 -18.80
N ALA A 130 2.18 17.33 -18.85
CA ALA A 130 0.73 17.13 -19.02
C ALA A 130 -0.12 16.73 -17.79
N ARG A 131 -0.90 17.74 -17.36
CA ARG A 131 -2.14 17.69 -16.56
C ARG A 131 -1.97 17.29 -15.10
N ARG A 132 -2.04 18.30 -14.21
CA ARG A 132 -2.47 18.13 -12.81
C ARG A 132 -3.70 17.20 -12.81
N GLY A 133 -3.51 15.94 -12.43
CA GLY A 133 -4.60 14.98 -12.37
C GLY A 133 -5.63 15.48 -11.36
N ALA A 134 -6.82 15.84 -11.83
CA ALA A 134 -7.93 16.07 -10.93
C ALA A 134 -8.27 14.75 -10.24
N THR A 135 -8.66 14.81 -8.96
CA THR A 135 -9.27 13.67 -8.25
C THR A 135 -10.44 13.15 -9.08
N GLY A 136 -10.45 11.86 -9.40
CA GLY A 136 -11.42 11.30 -10.35
C GLY A 136 -11.08 9.88 -10.78
N ALA A 137 -11.85 9.36 -11.72
CA ALA A 137 -11.67 8.03 -12.28
C ALA A 137 -10.22 7.84 -12.77
N ALA A 138 -9.61 6.68 -12.50
CA ALA A 138 -8.20 6.46 -12.83
C ALA A 138 -7.94 6.63 -14.34
N PRO A 139 -6.81 7.21 -14.75
CA PRO A 139 -6.53 7.42 -16.16
C PRO A 139 -6.25 6.07 -16.87
N ALA A 140 -6.39 6.06 -18.20
CA ALA A 140 -6.24 4.83 -18.99
C ALA A 140 -4.83 4.21 -18.88
N ASP A 141 -3.83 5.07 -18.70
CA ASP A 141 -2.40 4.78 -18.60
C ASP A 141 -1.92 4.66 -17.14
N ALA A 142 -2.83 4.52 -16.17
CA ALA A 142 -2.45 4.37 -14.76
C ALA A 142 -1.36 3.29 -14.60
N ARG A 143 -0.22 3.69 -14.03
CA ARG A 143 0.94 2.81 -13.84
C ARG A 143 0.80 2.00 -12.55
N TRP A 144 1.66 1.00 -12.40
CA TRP A 144 1.81 0.33 -11.11
C TRP A 144 2.50 1.29 -10.14
N THR A 145 1.95 1.39 -8.94
CA THR A 145 2.35 2.33 -7.90
C THR A 145 2.85 1.59 -6.68
N CYS A 146 3.98 2.04 -6.14
CA CYS A 146 4.44 1.73 -4.79
C CYS A 146 4.03 2.88 -3.87
N LEU A 147 2.98 2.67 -3.08
CA LEU A 147 2.53 3.62 -2.06
C LEU A 147 3.16 3.27 -0.72
N VAL A 148 3.77 4.27 -0.08
CA VAL A 148 4.40 4.17 1.23
C VAL A 148 3.69 5.10 2.20
N LEU A 149 3.30 4.58 3.37
CA LEU A 149 2.68 5.37 4.43
C LEU A 149 3.51 5.27 5.70
N ASP A 150 3.97 6.40 6.23
CA ASP A 150 4.57 6.49 7.57
C ASP A 150 3.46 6.57 8.62
N LEU A 151 3.00 5.42 9.13
CA LEU A 151 1.82 5.35 10.01
C LEU A 151 2.00 6.15 11.32
N PRO A 152 3.16 6.08 12.02
CA PRO A 152 3.42 6.94 13.17
C PRO A 152 3.37 8.43 12.85
N SER A 153 3.98 8.85 11.75
CA SER A 153 4.03 10.28 11.38
C SER A 153 2.66 10.80 10.99
N ILE A 154 1.87 10.02 10.25
CA ILE A 154 0.48 10.36 9.90
C ILE A 154 -0.36 10.56 11.17
N LEU A 155 -0.31 9.63 12.12
CA LEU A 155 -1.11 9.75 13.37
C LEU A 155 -0.65 10.91 14.25
N ALA A 156 0.66 11.13 14.36
CA ALA A 156 1.22 12.24 15.11
C ALA A 156 0.82 13.59 14.49
N LEU A 157 0.95 13.73 13.18
CA LEU A 157 0.69 14.98 12.47
C LEU A 157 -0.78 15.36 12.47
N TYR A 158 -1.67 14.43 12.12
CA TYR A 158 -3.07 14.77 11.89
C TYR A 158 -3.97 14.64 13.11
N LEU A 159 -3.58 13.81 14.09
CA LEU A 159 -4.42 13.49 15.25
C LEU A 159 -3.71 13.72 16.59
N SER A 160 -2.41 14.06 16.60
CA SER A 160 -1.61 14.15 17.83
C SER A 160 -1.65 12.85 18.66
N ARG A 161 -1.70 11.69 17.98
CA ARG A 161 -1.76 10.36 18.60
C ARG A 161 -0.52 9.53 18.27
N ARG A 162 -0.18 8.61 19.16
CA ARG A 162 0.95 7.68 19.00
C ARG A 162 0.45 6.37 18.40
N TYR A 163 1.16 5.89 17.38
CA TYR A 163 0.87 4.62 16.70
C TYR A 163 1.23 3.42 17.59
N SER A 164 0.33 2.43 17.68
CA SER A 164 0.62 1.13 18.30
C SER A 164 0.86 0.06 17.23
N HIS A 165 -0.15 -0.22 16.40
CA HIS A 165 -0.07 -1.27 15.39
C HIS A 165 -1.15 -1.13 14.32
N LEU A 166 -0.90 -1.74 13.16
CA LEU A 166 -1.90 -1.98 12.12
C LEU A 166 -2.79 -3.15 12.54
N ARG A 167 -4.08 -2.87 12.64
CA ARG A 167 -5.11 -3.81 13.06
C ARG A 167 -5.72 -4.56 11.89
N GLY A 168 -5.97 -3.87 10.79
CA GLY A 168 -6.62 -4.45 9.62
C GLY A 168 -6.47 -3.61 8.37
N VAL A 169 -6.68 -4.25 7.23
CA VAL A 169 -6.62 -3.68 5.89
C VAL A 169 -7.81 -4.18 5.09
N LYS A 170 -8.47 -3.28 4.39
CA LYS A 170 -9.54 -3.59 3.44
C LYS A 170 -9.24 -2.90 2.12
N LEU A 171 -8.95 -3.70 1.11
CA LEU A 171 -8.71 -3.27 -0.27
C LEU A 171 -10.02 -3.40 -1.03
N CYS A 172 -10.61 -2.28 -1.42
CA CYS A 172 -11.92 -2.23 -2.04
C CYS A 172 -11.83 -2.13 -3.57
N SER A 173 -12.98 -2.27 -4.23
CA SER A 173 -13.16 -2.45 -5.68
C SER A 173 -12.21 -1.67 -6.60
N ASN A 174 -11.96 -2.25 -7.78
CA ASN A 174 -11.27 -1.67 -8.92
C ASN A 174 -9.76 -1.45 -8.72
N LEU A 175 -9.11 -2.47 -8.15
CA LEU A 175 -7.67 -2.54 -7.94
C LEU A 175 -7.08 -3.82 -8.52
N LEU A 176 -5.88 -3.71 -9.06
CA LEU A 176 -4.92 -4.81 -9.16
C LEU A 176 -3.93 -4.63 -8.02
N VAL A 177 -3.75 -5.64 -7.18
CA VAL A 177 -2.85 -5.56 -6.02
C VAL A 177 -1.80 -6.65 -6.14
N LYS A 178 -0.52 -6.27 -6.20
CA LYS A 178 0.59 -7.21 -6.23
C LYS A 178 0.95 -7.64 -4.82
N ASN A 179 1.10 -6.69 -3.90
CA ASN A 179 1.62 -7.00 -2.57
C ASN A 179 1.25 -5.94 -1.52
N LEU A 180 1.35 -6.34 -0.26
CA LEU A 180 1.15 -5.51 0.92
C LEU A 180 2.17 -5.92 2.00
N CYS A 181 2.89 -4.95 2.55
CA CYS A 181 4.00 -5.20 3.49
C CYS A 181 4.09 -4.13 4.57
N THR A 182 4.47 -4.52 5.79
CA THR A 182 4.90 -3.59 6.85
C THR A 182 6.41 -3.67 7.06
N SER A 183 7.07 -2.55 7.34
CA SER A 183 8.52 -2.47 7.53
C SER A 183 8.92 -1.46 8.59
N ASP A 184 10.01 -1.74 9.31
CA ASP A 184 10.70 -0.74 10.16
C ASP A 184 11.66 0.13 9.34
N LEU A 185 12.05 -0.33 8.15
CA LEU A 185 12.99 0.34 7.24
C LEU A 185 12.25 1.06 6.12
N LEU A 186 12.77 2.23 5.75
CA LEU A 186 12.34 2.94 4.54
C LEU A 186 13.04 2.33 3.32
N PHE A 187 12.28 1.64 2.50
CA PHE A 187 12.73 1.13 1.21
C PHE A 187 12.60 2.16 0.08
N GLU A 188 13.64 2.22 -0.75
CA GLU A 188 13.69 3.00 -2.00
C GLU A 188 13.65 2.07 -3.23
N PRO A 189 12.53 2.01 -3.98
CA PRO A 189 12.35 1.07 -5.09
C PRO A 189 13.27 1.25 -6.29
N GLY A 190 13.80 2.46 -6.50
CA GLY A 190 14.70 2.79 -7.59
C GLY A 190 16.18 2.49 -7.30
N VAL A 191 16.51 2.11 -6.06
CA VAL A 191 17.89 1.90 -5.63
C VAL A 191 18.22 0.41 -5.61
N THR A 192 19.28 0.03 -6.32
CA THR A 192 19.80 -1.34 -6.31
C THR A 192 20.60 -1.64 -5.03
N LEU A 193 20.72 -2.92 -4.69
CA LEU A 193 21.56 -3.37 -3.57
C LEU A 193 23.02 -2.90 -3.71
N SER A 194 23.53 -2.87 -4.94
CA SER A 194 24.90 -2.43 -5.23
C SER A 194 25.07 -0.93 -4.98
N GLU A 195 24.14 -0.10 -5.45
CA GLU A 195 24.14 1.34 -5.21
C GLU A 195 23.98 1.67 -3.72
N ALA A 196 23.10 0.96 -3.02
CA ALA A 196 22.90 1.14 -1.58
C ALA A 196 24.17 0.84 -0.77
N ARG A 197 24.94 -0.18 -1.18
CA ARG A 197 26.23 -0.52 -0.55
C ARG A 197 27.31 0.51 -0.86
N LEU A 198 27.36 1.00 -2.11
CA LEU A 198 28.35 1.99 -2.53
C LEU A 198 28.13 3.37 -1.88
N ALA A 199 26.87 3.76 -1.70
CA ALA A 199 26.51 5.06 -1.13
C ALA A 199 26.26 5.03 0.39
N ASP A 200 26.60 3.93 1.06
CA ASP A 200 26.37 3.69 2.50
C ASP A 200 24.96 4.09 2.96
N LEU A 201 23.94 3.84 2.14
CA LEU A 201 22.57 4.33 2.40
C LEU A 201 21.96 3.73 3.68
N SER A 202 22.51 2.61 4.14
CA SER A 202 22.13 1.98 5.40
C SER A 202 22.41 2.90 6.61
N SER A 203 23.50 3.68 6.60
CA SER A 203 23.77 4.67 7.65
C SER A 203 22.80 5.88 7.61
N ARG A 204 22.16 6.11 6.45
CA ARG A 204 21.11 7.12 6.24
C ARG A 204 19.70 6.60 6.49
N GLY A 205 19.56 5.36 6.98
CA GLY A 205 18.26 4.74 7.28
C GLY A 205 17.46 4.34 6.04
N VAL A 206 18.11 4.27 4.87
CA VAL A 206 17.50 3.89 3.59
C VAL A 206 17.97 2.50 3.20
N ALA A 207 17.01 1.63 2.86
CA ALA A 207 17.27 0.27 2.43
C ALA A 207 16.81 0.05 0.97
N PRO A 208 17.46 -0.82 0.20
CA PRO A 208 16.96 -1.21 -1.11
C PRO A 208 15.70 -2.08 -0.96
N MET A 209 14.78 -1.97 -1.92
CA MET A 209 13.53 -2.74 -1.90
C MET A 209 13.81 -4.26 -1.94
N PRO A 210 13.24 -5.06 -1.01
CA PRO A 210 13.41 -6.51 -1.03
C PRO A 210 12.94 -7.10 -2.35
N ARG A 211 13.63 -8.13 -2.86
CA ARG A 211 13.36 -8.73 -4.19
C ARG A 211 11.90 -9.18 -4.36
N GLU A 212 11.27 -9.70 -3.31
CA GLU A 212 9.87 -10.14 -3.34
C GLU A 212 8.85 -8.98 -3.36
N LEU A 213 9.30 -7.77 -3.01
CA LEU A 213 8.53 -6.52 -3.04
C LEU A 213 8.94 -5.63 -4.21
N ALA A 214 9.99 -5.95 -4.96
CA ALA A 214 10.45 -5.13 -6.07
C ALA A 214 9.58 -5.32 -7.32
N PHE A 215 9.31 -4.22 -8.03
CA PHE A 215 8.81 -4.31 -9.41
C PHE A 215 9.95 -4.68 -10.36
N PRO A 216 9.71 -5.52 -11.38
CA PRO A 216 10.73 -5.90 -12.33
C PRO A 216 11.06 -4.74 -13.26
N VAL A 217 12.35 -4.43 -13.41
CA VAL A 217 12.84 -3.41 -14.34
C VAL A 217 13.64 -4.10 -15.45
N PRO A 218 13.28 -3.92 -16.74
CA PRO A 218 14.07 -4.42 -17.87
C PRO A 218 15.47 -3.82 -17.90
N LYS A 219 16.42 -4.53 -18.50
CA LYS A 219 17.81 -4.07 -18.60
C LYS A 219 17.87 -2.76 -19.40
N GLY A 220 18.47 -1.73 -18.83
CA GLY A 220 18.66 -0.42 -19.47
C GLY A 220 17.53 0.58 -19.22
N GLU A 221 16.44 0.18 -18.57
CA GLU A 221 15.35 1.08 -18.19
C GLU A 221 15.50 1.58 -16.74
N LYS A 222 14.91 2.74 -16.44
CA LYS A 222 14.87 3.29 -15.07
C LYS A 222 13.54 2.95 -14.42
N TRP A 223 13.58 2.69 -13.11
CA TRP A 223 12.38 2.32 -12.35
C TRP A 223 11.29 3.41 -12.42
N HIS A 224 11.67 4.68 -12.28
CA HIS A 224 10.75 5.82 -12.25
C HIS A 224 10.09 6.13 -13.62
N ASP A 225 10.64 5.61 -14.71
CA ASP A 225 10.02 5.72 -16.04
C ASP A 225 8.83 4.73 -16.15
N LEU A 226 8.87 3.64 -15.39
CA LEU A 226 7.91 2.53 -15.46
C LEU A 226 6.85 2.52 -14.38
N TYR A 227 7.18 3.07 -13.20
CA TYR A 227 6.40 2.91 -11.97
C TYR A 227 6.29 4.23 -11.20
N ASP A 228 5.20 4.38 -10.46
CA ASP A 228 5.00 5.52 -9.57
C ASP A 228 5.46 5.18 -8.15
N TYR A 229 6.16 6.12 -7.50
CA TYR A 229 6.44 6.07 -6.07
C TYR A 229 5.74 7.23 -5.39
N ILE A 230 4.87 6.92 -4.42
CA ILE A 230 4.12 7.93 -3.67
C ILE A 230 4.32 7.65 -2.19
N ARG A 231 4.61 8.71 -1.43
CA ARG A 231 4.83 8.62 0.01
C ARG A 231 4.00 9.66 0.75
N TYR A 232 3.35 9.23 1.83
CA TYR A 232 2.69 10.08 2.82
C TYR A 232 3.30 9.88 4.20
#